data_AF-A0A817HRF5-F1
#
_entry.id   AF-A0A817HRF5-F1
#
_cell.length_a   1.000
_cell.length_b   1.000
_cell.length_c   1.000
_cell.angle_alpha   90.00
_cell.angle_beta   90.00
_cell.angle_gamma   90.00
#
_symmetry.space_group_name_H-M   'P 1'
#
loop_
_entity.id
_entity.type
_entity.pdbx_description
1 polymer ?
#
loop_
_entity_poly.entity_id
_entity_poly.type
_entity_poly.pdbx_seq_one_letter_code
_entity_poly.pdbx_strand_id
1 'polypeptide(L)'
;MPKVRRKRLSTARNRLNRPKKLLAKATTASNQQIKAVYFDLVAQPNELIKSKSTGKFIQLSKPPRNLKVSDDWDVKTGDVLSWSEGRPTETFFVTSEGTLLKNPDTSGSGYLTIPLSITSQFSNAVDYFSSVLDSIGCNYVSSIELAPTDSFFEKNFSKELPASIQNRTDISYSFDPNDKVLYVTLASNPKQSQHFQLETTKIDDIIQWISTSNETKAKFIVKYNFEGKETCSKVPRGIIMGLPGGWQCEQQGSMLFGENKIQGEWKCEGTEKTKEKARKAIEKHYKGLDVEIK
;
A
#
# COMPACT_ATOMS: atom_id res chain seq x y z
N MET A 1 -4.29 57.71 -33.97
CA MET A 1 -3.35 58.77 -34.41
C MET A 1 -3.60 60.05 -33.61
N PRO A 2 -2.57 60.87 -33.32
CA PRO A 2 -2.11 61.12 -31.95
C PRO A 2 -2.33 62.57 -31.46
N LYS A 3 -2.13 62.83 -30.14
CA LYS A 3 -1.54 64.07 -29.62
C LYS A 3 -1.12 63.99 -28.13
N VAL A 4 0.17 63.71 -27.95
CA VAL A 4 1.17 64.42 -27.13
C VAL A 4 0.68 65.36 -26.01
N ARG A 5 1.16 65.12 -24.77
CA ARG A 5 1.58 66.13 -23.77
C ARG A 5 2.77 65.51 -22.99
N ARG A 6 4.02 65.99 -23.11
CA ARG A 6 4.68 67.13 -22.41
C ARG A 6 4.44 67.06 -20.89
N LYS A 7 5.38 67.19 -19.96
CA LYS A 7 6.77 67.73 -19.85
C LYS A 7 7.28 67.15 -18.49
N ARG A 8 8.49 66.61 -18.38
CA ARG A 8 9.76 67.28 -18.02
C ARG A 8 9.81 67.89 -16.61
N LEU A 9 10.95 67.58 -15.96
CA LEU A 9 11.72 68.37 -14.98
C LEU A 9 11.18 68.34 -13.54
N SER A 10 11.99 68.28 -12.47
CA SER A 10 13.45 68.35 -12.34
C SER A 10 13.83 68.23 -10.85
N THR A 11 15.10 67.86 -10.58
CA THR A 11 16.00 68.40 -9.53
C THR A 11 15.52 68.47 -8.06
N ALA A 12 16.31 68.24 -7.03
CA ALA A 12 17.76 68.19 -6.88
C ALA A 12 18.07 67.69 -5.46
N ARG A 13 19.27 67.09 -5.33
CA ARG A 13 20.26 67.25 -4.26
C ARG A 13 19.78 67.78 -2.90
N ASN A 14 20.13 67.06 -1.84
CA ASN A 14 21.18 67.59 -0.96
C ASN A 14 21.89 66.49 -0.16
N ARG A 15 23.22 66.54 -0.22
CA ARG A 15 24.17 65.93 0.71
C ARG A 15 24.15 66.74 2.00
N LEU A 16 24.28 66.10 3.16
CA LEU A 16 25.51 66.13 3.99
C LEU A 16 25.26 65.63 5.41
N ASN A 17 26.36 65.12 5.99
CA ASN A 17 26.67 64.95 7.41
C ASN A 17 26.34 63.61 8.09
N ARG A 18 27.37 62.76 8.15
CA ARG A 18 27.69 61.90 9.30
C ARG A 18 28.15 62.79 10.48
N PRO A 19 27.94 62.35 11.73
CA PRO A 19 29.09 61.79 12.45
C PRO A 19 28.80 60.55 13.33
N LYS A 20 29.91 59.84 13.58
CA LYS A 20 30.21 58.71 14.48
C LYS A 20 29.36 58.59 15.77
N LYS A 21 28.95 57.36 16.13
CA LYS A 21 29.44 56.53 17.26
C LYS A 21 28.41 55.47 17.66
N LEU A 22 28.88 54.22 17.82
CA LEU A 22 28.66 53.27 18.93
C LEU A 22 28.43 51.83 18.46
N LEU A 23 29.32 50.97 18.97
CA LEU A 23 29.18 49.52 19.05
C LEU A 23 27.82 49.13 19.65
N ALA A 24 27.16 48.16 19.03
CA ALA A 24 26.57 47.03 19.75
C ALA A 24 26.40 45.87 18.77
N LYS A 25 27.14 44.78 19.01
CA LYS A 25 26.79 43.45 18.53
C LYS A 25 25.44 43.09 19.12
N ALA A 26 24.44 42.84 18.29
CA ALA A 26 23.23 42.14 18.68
C ALA A 26 23.22 40.78 17.99
N THR A 27 24.00 39.86 18.55
CA THR A 27 23.72 38.43 18.48
C THR A 27 22.52 38.21 19.38
N THR A 28 21.34 37.99 18.80
CA THR A 28 20.21 37.43 19.55
C THR A 28 19.75 36.19 18.80
N ALA A 29 20.17 35.06 19.34
CA ALA A 29 19.76 33.72 18.95
C ALA A 29 18.23 33.63 18.96
N SER A 30 17.67 33.24 17.81
CA SER A 30 16.28 32.79 17.71
C SER A 30 16.23 31.36 18.26
N ASN A 31 15.81 31.23 19.51
CA ASN A 31 15.42 29.97 20.14
C ASN A 31 14.31 29.27 19.32
N GLN A 32 14.68 28.33 18.44
CA GLN A 32 13.78 27.24 18.06
C GLN A 32 13.99 26.12 19.06
N GLN A 33 13.17 26.10 20.12
CA GLN A 33 13.05 24.94 20.99
C GLN A 33 12.41 23.80 20.19
N ILE A 34 13.25 22.88 19.71
CA ILE A 34 12.84 21.52 19.35
C ILE A 34 12.46 20.84 20.68
N LYS A 35 11.16 20.73 20.97
CA LYS A 35 10.70 19.83 22.03
C LYS A 35 10.69 18.42 21.45
N ALA A 36 11.82 17.73 21.56
CA ALA A 36 11.82 16.28 21.46
C ALA A 36 11.09 15.74 22.70
N VAL A 37 9.90 15.16 22.51
CA VAL A 37 9.20 14.45 23.58
C VAL A 37 9.81 13.06 23.65
N TYR A 38 10.72 12.86 24.61
CA TYR A 38 11.23 11.54 24.98
C TYR A 38 10.27 10.89 25.96
N PHE A 39 9.75 9.72 25.64
CA PHE A 39 9.14 8.83 26.62
C PHE A 39 10.24 7.98 27.25
N ASP A 40 10.73 8.38 28.42
CA ASP A 40 11.61 7.55 29.24
C ASP A 40 10.79 6.47 29.95
N LEU A 41 10.93 5.22 29.50
CA LEU A 41 10.61 4.04 30.29
C LEU A 41 11.90 3.56 30.94
N VAL A 42 12.02 3.78 32.25
CA VAL A 42 13.13 3.27 33.08
C VAL A 42 12.86 1.81 33.48
N ALA A 43 13.77 0.90 33.11
CA ALA A 43 14.23 -0.33 33.80
C ALA A 43 14.90 -1.28 32.77
N GLN A 44 16.07 -1.93 32.91
CA GLN A 44 17.14 -2.10 33.90
C GLN A 44 18.48 -2.31 33.12
N PRO A 45 19.67 -2.21 33.74
CA PRO A 45 20.94 -2.38 33.03
C PRO A 45 21.35 -3.84 33.02
N ASN A 46 21.34 -4.48 31.83
CA ASN A 46 22.29 -5.49 31.38
C ASN A 46 21.76 -6.14 30.11
N GLU A 47 22.09 -5.56 28.96
CA GLU A 47 22.63 -6.27 27.80
C GLU A 47 22.86 -5.21 26.72
N LEU A 48 24.08 -5.17 26.19
CA LEU A 48 24.46 -4.32 25.07
C LEU A 48 23.82 -4.89 23.79
N ILE A 49 22.50 -4.82 23.68
CA ILE A 49 21.78 -5.09 22.44
C ILE A 49 22.14 -3.92 21.54
N LYS A 50 22.96 -4.17 20.51
CA LYS A 50 23.12 -3.25 19.38
C LYS A 50 21.72 -2.84 18.94
N SER A 51 21.27 -1.64 19.28
CA SER A 51 19.93 -1.19 18.92
C SER A 51 19.86 -1.24 17.40
N LYS A 52 19.13 -2.22 16.85
CA LYS A 52 18.77 -2.23 15.44
C LYS A 52 18.15 -0.86 15.19
N SER A 53 18.74 -0.07 14.32
CA SER A 53 18.29 1.28 14.04
C SER A 53 16.84 1.19 13.52
N THR A 54 15.86 1.62 14.31
CA THR A 54 14.45 1.68 13.90
C THR A 54 14.12 3.06 13.34
N GLY A 55 13.14 3.14 12.45
CA GLY A 55 12.61 4.42 11.96
C GLY A 55 11.94 5.19 13.09
N LYS A 56 12.10 6.52 13.12
CA LYS A 56 11.45 7.39 14.10
C LYS A 56 10.24 8.09 13.49
N PHE A 57 9.20 8.30 14.29
CA PHE A 57 8.12 9.24 13.99
C PHE A 57 8.37 10.56 14.73
N ILE A 58 8.44 11.67 14.01
CA ILE A 58 8.84 12.97 14.55
C ILE A 58 7.79 14.01 14.19
N GLN A 59 7.10 14.53 15.20
CA GLN A 59 6.17 15.64 15.05
C GLN A 59 6.91 16.97 15.04
N LEU A 60 6.66 17.80 14.02
CA LEU A 60 7.29 19.10 13.84
C LEU A 60 6.24 20.21 13.79
N SER A 61 6.63 21.42 14.17
CA SER A 61 5.69 22.54 14.38
C SER A 61 5.49 23.45 13.16
N LYS A 62 6.36 23.39 12.14
CA LYS A 62 6.26 24.24 10.93
C LYS A 62 6.75 23.51 9.68
N PRO A 63 5.94 23.37 8.62
CA PRO A 63 6.30 22.60 7.43
C PRO A 63 7.53 23.18 6.72
N PRO A 64 8.36 22.33 6.08
CA PRO A 64 9.55 22.78 5.39
C PRO A 64 9.16 23.47 4.09
N ARG A 65 9.77 24.61 3.79
CA ARG A 65 9.44 25.38 2.58
C ARG A 65 9.94 24.74 1.28
N ASN A 66 10.97 23.88 1.35
CA ASN A 66 11.75 23.45 0.18
C ASN A 66 11.92 21.93 0.01
N LEU A 67 11.12 21.09 0.68
CA LEU A 67 11.21 19.60 0.62
C LEU A 67 12.63 19.03 0.81
N LYS A 68 13.49 19.76 1.53
CA LYS A 68 14.84 19.34 1.91
C LYS A 68 14.90 19.17 3.40
N VAL A 69 15.68 18.19 3.83
CA VAL A 69 16.06 18.03 5.23
C VAL A 69 16.91 19.24 5.64
N SER A 70 16.66 19.76 6.84
CA SER A 70 17.50 20.82 7.42
C SER A 70 18.76 20.21 8.02
N ASP A 71 19.91 20.85 7.87
CA ASP A 71 21.17 20.38 8.47
C ASP A 71 21.12 20.29 10.01
N ASP A 72 20.21 21.06 10.62
CA ASP A 72 19.97 21.07 12.07
C ASP A 72 19.07 19.92 12.57
N TRP A 73 18.53 19.08 11.67
CA TRP A 73 17.64 17.99 12.05
C TRP A 73 18.44 16.70 12.25
N ASP A 74 18.36 16.11 13.45
CA ASP A 74 18.89 14.78 13.74
C ASP A 74 17.94 13.70 13.20
N VAL A 75 17.93 13.56 11.87
CA VAL A 75 17.07 12.64 11.12
C VAL A 75 17.88 11.82 10.13
N LYS A 76 17.44 10.61 9.86
CA LYS A 76 18.08 9.67 8.93
C LYS A 76 17.07 9.12 7.94
N THR A 77 17.57 8.45 6.91
CA THR A 77 16.74 7.80 5.91
C THR A 77 15.72 6.85 6.54
N GLY A 78 14.48 6.93 6.06
CA GLY A 78 13.34 6.19 6.59
C GLY A 78 12.70 6.78 7.85
N ASP A 79 13.23 7.86 8.44
CA ASP A 79 12.48 8.60 9.46
C ASP A 79 11.25 9.28 8.84
N VAL A 80 10.19 9.37 9.65
CA VAL A 80 8.87 9.87 9.28
C VAL A 80 8.64 11.19 9.99
N LEU A 81 8.54 12.27 9.22
CA LEU A 81 8.32 13.62 9.72
C LEU A 81 6.87 14.04 9.49
N SER A 82 6.18 14.49 10.53
CA SER A 82 4.78 14.89 10.43
C SER A 82 4.54 16.30 10.94
N TRP A 83 3.65 17.02 10.26
CA TRP A 83 3.20 18.37 10.62
C TRP A 83 1.72 18.42 10.97
N SER A 84 1.00 17.31 10.81
CA SER A 84 -0.41 17.23 11.11
C SER A 84 -0.64 16.82 12.56
N GLU A 85 -1.56 17.48 13.25
CA GLU A 85 -2.03 17.03 14.56
C GLU A 85 -3.05 15.91 14.34
N GLY A 86 -2.66 14.66 14.63
CA GLY A 86 -3.52 13.49 14.50
C GLY A 86 -3.21 12.63 13.27
N ARG A 87 -4.09 12.65 12.25
CA ARG A 87 -3.90 11.80 11.05
C ARG A 87 -2.63 12.19 10.30
N PRO A 88 -1.90 11.23 9.69
CA PRO A 88 -0.64 11.48 8.97
C PRO A 88 -0.82 12.15 7.59
N THR A 89 -1.71 13.15 7.46
CA THR A 89 -2.01 13.87 6.21
C THR A 89 -0.87 14.77 5.72
N GLU A 90 -0.06 15.31 6.63
CA GLU A 90 1.11 16.14 6.30
C GLU A 90 2.40 15.44 6.71
N THR A 91 2.59 14.23 6.19
CA THR A 91 3.72 13.37 6.53
C THR A 91 4.70 13.21 5.38
N PHE A 92 5.99 13.17 5.70
CA PHE A 92 7.09 13.02 4.76
C PHE A 92 8.10 11.98 5.26
N PHE A 93 8.74 11.28 4.34
CA PHE A 93 9.83 10.36 4.60
C PHE A 93 11.16 11.00 4.23
N VAL A 94 12.17 10.81 5.06
CA VAL A 94 13.55 11.20 4.73
C VAL A 94 14.14 10.17 3.75
N THR A 95 14.60 10.62 2.59
CA THR A 95 15.21 9.74 1.58
C THR A 95 16.71 9.54 1.81
N SER A 96 17.34 8.64 1.07
CA SER A 96 18.80 8.41 1.05
C SER A 96 19.58 9.64 0.58
N GLU A 97 18.96 10.48 -0.22
CA GLU A 97 19.56 11.70 -0.79
C GLU A 97 19.39 12.93 0.12
N GLY A 98 18.85 12.76 1.34
CA GLY A 98 18.57 13.88 2.25
C GLY A 98 17.42 14.77 1.78
N THR A 99 16.50 14.23 0.98
CA THR A 99 15.28 14.93 0.55
C THR A 99 14.05 14.43 1.30
N LEU A 100 12.92 15.12 1.15
CA LEU A 100 11.65 14.75 1.74
C LEU A 100 10.70 14.20 0.68
N LEU A 101 10.33 12.93 0.82
CA LEU A 101 9.30 12.29 0.01
C LEU A 101 7.95 12.43 0.71
N LYS A 102 6.99 13.08 0.07
CA LYS A 102 5.63 13.21 0.62
C LYS A 102 4.98 11.82 0.74
N ASN A 103 4.26 11.58 1.84
CA ASN A 103 3.39 10.41 1.99
C ASN A 103 2.47 10.29 0.77
N PRO A 104 2.56 9.20 -0.02
CA PRO A 104 1.75 9.04 -1.21
C PRO A 104 0.26 8.84 -0.90
N ASP A 105 -0.08 8.44 0.33
CA ASP A 105 -1.44 8.10 0.81
C ASP A 105 -2.32 7.47 -0.27
N THR A 106 -2.12 6.18 -0.51
CA THR A 106 -2.90 5.43 -1.50
C THR A 106 -4.36 5.20 -1.10
N SER A 107 -4.73 5.53 0.15
CA SER A 107 -6.09 5.38 0.65
C SER A 107 -7.01 6.57 0.35
N GLY A 108 -6.42 7.75 0.09
CA GLY A 108 -7.15 9.03 -0.02
C GLY A 108 -7.83 9.50 1.28
N SER A 109 -7.57 8.84 2.41
CA SER A 109 -8.23 9.07 3.70
C SER A 109 -7.31 9.69 4.76
N GLY A 110 -6.09 10.06 4.38
CA GLY A 110 -5.09 10.64 5.26
C GLY A 110 -4.35 9.60 6.10
N TYR A 111 -4.18 8.38 5.58
CA TYR A 111 -3.42 7.32 6.25
C TYR A 111 -1.95 7.30 5.79
N LEU A 112 -1.09 6.68 6.59
CA LEU A 112 0.32 6.51 6.26
C LEU A 112 0.46 5.35 5.27
N THR A 113 0.99 5.63 4.10
CA THR A 113 1.50 4.63 3.16
C THR A 113 3.01 4.72 3.15
N ILE A 114 3.72 3.66 3.53
CA ILE A 114 5.18 3.61 3.51
C ILE A 114 5.63 3.08 2.15
N PRO A 115 6.23 3.91 1.29
CA PRO A 115 6.46 3.57 -0.12
C PRO A 115 7.69 2.69 -0.33
N LEU A 116 7.69 1.96 -1.45
CA LEU A 116 8.74 1.02 -1.84
C LEU A 116 10.12 1.69 -1.97
N SER A 117 10.16 2.94 -2.43
CA SER A 117 11.40 3.73 -2.55
C SER A 117 12.11 3.95 -1.20
N ILE A 118 11.37 3.84 -0.09
CA ILE A 118 11.90 3.91 1.27
C ILE A 118 12.14 2.50 1.80
N THR A 119 11.15 1.60 1.70
CA THR A 119 11.24 0.26 2.32
C THR A 119 12.29 -0.63 1.69
N SER A 120 12.56 -0.49 0.39
CA SER A 120 13.62 -1.25 -0.33
C SER A 120 15.04 -1.01 0.20
N GLN A 121 15.24 -0.02 1.05
CA GLN A 121 16.53 0.26 1.69
C GLN A 121 16.78 -0.59 2.95
N PHE A 122 15.77 -1.34 3.39
CA PHE A 122 15.82 -2.14 4.62
C PHE A 122 15.61 -3.61 4.28
N SER A 123 16.32 -4.49 5.01
CA SER A 123 16.15 -5.94 4.85
C SER A 123 14.83 -6.45 5.41
N ASN A 124 14.24 -5.74 6.38
CA ASN A 124 12.91 -6.01 6.92
C ASN A 124 12.18 -4.70 7.16
N ALA A 125 11.34 -4.28 6.22
CA ALA A 125 10.66 -2.99 6.32
C ALA A 125 9.68 -2.94 7.50
N VAL A 126 8.92 -4.02 7.73
CA VAL A 126 7.91 -4.07 8.79
C VAL A 126 8.57 -3.93 10.17
N ASP A 127 9.66 -4.66 10.41
CA ASP A 127 10.42 -4.55 11.66
C ASP A 127 11.08 -3.17 11.80
N TYR A 128 11.63 -2.60 10.72
CA TYR A 128 12.24 -1.26 10.76
C TYR A 128 11.25 -0.18 11.18
N PHE A 129 10.02 -0.26 10.66
CA PHE A 129 8.95 0.70 10.92
C PHE A 129 8.11 0.38 12.16
N SER A 130 8.36 -0.71 12.88
CA SER A 130 7.63 -1.09 14.09
C SER A 130 7.47 0.06 15.10
N SER A 131 8.55 0.78 15.40
CA SER A 131 8.49 1.94 16.31
C SER A 131 7.61 3.09 15.79
N VAL A 132 7.52 3.27 14.47
CA VAL A 132 6.59 4.24 13.85
C VAL A 132 5.15 3.76 14.05
N LEU A 133 4.88 2.48 13.79
CA LEU A 133 3.56 1.87 14.00
C LEU A 133 3.11 2.01 15.45
N ASP A 134 4.01 1.78 16.42
CA ASP A 134 3.73 1.95 17.84
C ASP A 134 3.44 3.41 18.21
N SER A 135 4.16 4.36 17.59
CA SER A 135 4.05 5.79 17.90
C SER A 135 2.74 6.41 17.43
N ILE A 136 2.27 6.05 16.23
CA ILE A 136 1.03 6.61 15.66
C ILE A 136 -0.17 5.70 15.82
N GLY A 137 0.04 4.42 16.10
CA GLY A 137 -0.96 3.36 16.08
C GLY A 137 -1.14 2.75 14.68
N CYS A 138 -1.14 1.41 14.59
CA CYS A 138 -1.30 0.67 13.34
C CYS A 138 -2.56 1.07 12.54
N ASN A 139 -3.63 1.49 13.24
CA ASN A 139 -4.89 1.94 12.63
C ASN A 139 -4.72 3.18 11.74
N TYR A 140 -3.60 3.89 11.84
CA TYR A 140 -3.28 5.04 11.00
C TYR A 140 -2.34 4.72 9.83
N VAL A 141 -2.01 3.44 9.63
CA VAL A 141 -1.17 2.97 8.52
C VAL A 141 -2.03 2.14 7.58
N SER A 142 -2.14 2.59 6.33
CA SER A 142 -2.90 1.86 5.30
C SER A 142 -2.07 0.76 4.64
N SER A 143 -0.76 0.97 4.52
CA SER A 143 0.11 0.04 3.80
C SER A 143 1.59 0.29 4.03
N ILE A 144 2.36 -0.80 3.98
CA ILE A 144 3.81 -0.84 3.90
C ILE A 144 4.14 -1.59 2.61
N GLU A 145 4.63 -0.89 1.59
CA GLU A 145 5.04 -1.51 0.34
C GLU A 145 6.34 -2.32 0.58
N LEU A 146 6.43 -3.53 0.04
CA LEU A 146 7.54 -4.44 0.31
C LEU A 146 8.31 -4.76 -0.96
N ALA A 147 9.64 -4.82 -0.84
CA ALA A 147 10.48 -5.40 -1.88
C ALA A 147 10.28 -6.93 -1.90
N PRO A 148 10.35 -7.59 -3.06
CA PRO A 148 10.19 -9.05 -3.12
C PRO A 148 11.30 -9.82 -2.38
N THR A 149 12.43 -9.16 -2.11
CA THR A 149 13.57 -9.69 -1.35
C THR A 149 13.51 -9.33 0.13
N ASP A 150 12.42 -8.72 0.61
CA ASP A 150 12.26 -8.35 2.01
C ASP A 150 12.15 -9.61 2.89
N SER A 151 12.92 -9.68 3.97
CA SER A 151 12.91 -10.81 4.92
C SER A 151 11.57 -10.96 5.66
N PHE A 152 10.65 -10.01 5.52
CA PHE A 152 9.24 -10.17 5.89
C PHE A 152 8.65 -11.49 5.39
N PHE A 153 8.96 -11.90 4.14
CA PHE A 153 8.41 -13.13 3.57
C PHE A 153 8.92 -14.37 4.30
N GLU A 154 10.23 -14.46 4.53
CA GLU A 154 10.84 -15.56 5.28
C GLU A 154 10.29 -15.60 6.71
N LYS A 155 10.20 -14.44 7.38
CA LYS A 155 9.73 -14.33 8.76
C LYS A 155 8.27 -14.75 8.94
N ASN A 156 7.39 -14.37 8.00
CA ASN A 156 5.94 -14.60 8.15
C ASN A 156 5.44 -15.86 7.44
N PHE A 157 6.15 -16.35 6.42
CA PHE A 157 5.74 -17.55 5.65
C PHE A 157 6.77 -18.67 5.68
N SER A 158 7.79 -18.57 6.53
CA SER A 158 8.87 -19.56 6.76
C SER A 158 9.76 -19.85 5.54
N LYS A 159 9.61 -19.11 4.43
CA LYS A 159 10.47 -19.21 3.24
C LYS A 159 10.52 -17.85 2.53
N GLU A 160 11.64 -17.58 1.88
CA GLU A 160 11.75 -16.52 0.90
C GLU A 160 10.89 -16.80 -0.33
N LEU A 161 10.52 -15.74 -1.06
CA LEU A 161 9.99 -15.90 -2.41
C LEU A 161 11.08 -16.50 -3.32
N PRO A 162 10.74 -17.39 -4.27
CA PRO A 162 11.73 -17.93 -5.20
C PRO A 162 12.27 -16.84 -6.13
N ALA A 163 13.53 -16.95 -6.55
CA ALA A 163 14.19 -15.98 -7.42
C ALA A 163 13.41 -15.68 -8.73
N SER A 164 12.67 -16.66 -9.26
CA SER A 164 11.81 -16.48 -10.44
C SER A 164 10.67 -15.47 -10.21
N ILE A 165 10.19 -15.33 -8.98
CA ILE A 165 9.19 -14.34 -8.57
C ILE A 165 9.87 -13.06 -8.11
N GLN A 166 11.01 -13.15 -7.42
CA GLN A 166 11.74 -11.96 -6.96
C GLN A 166 12.16 -11.02 -8.10
N ASN A 167 12.50 -11.59 -9.25
CA ASN A 167 12.90 -10.84 -10.43
C ASN A 167 11.73 -10.26 -11.24
N ARG A 168 10.48 -10.48 -10.83
CA ARG A 168 9.30 -9.96 -11.53
C ARG A 168 9.04 -8.51 -11.15
N THR A 169 9.07 -7.62 -12.13
CA THR A 169 8.79 -6.18 -11.97
C THR A 169 7.32 -5.83 -12.21
N ASP A 170 6.50 -6.81 -12.61
CA ASP A 170 5.07 -6.64 -12.86
C ASP A 170 4.20 -7.01 -11.66
N ILE A 171 4.81 -7.23 -10.49
CA ILE A 171 4.13 -7.54 -9.23
C ILE A 171 4.52 -6.50 -8.19
N SER A 172 3.54 -6.02 -7.44
CA SER A 172 3.76 -5.23 -6.22
C SER A 172 3.21 -5.95 -4.99
N TYR A 173 3.88 -5.73 -3.87
CA TYR A 173 3.55 -6.29 -2.56
C TYR A 173 3.29 -5.14 -1.60
N SER A 174 2.17 -5.20 -0.90
CA SER A 174 1.78 -4.20 0.10
C SER A 174 1.22 -4.89 1.32
N PHE A 175 1.77 -4.61 2.50
CA PHE A 175 1.32 -5.18 3.75
C PHE A 175 0.49 -4.16 4.54
N ASP A 176 -0.71 -4.56 4.95
CA ASP A 176 -1.54 -3.81 5.87
C ASP A 176 -1.32 -4.33 7.30
N PRO A 177 -0.70 -3.53 8.18
CA PRO A 177 -0.42 -3.94 9.55
C PRO A 177 -1.65 -3.97 10.45
N ASN A 178 -2.74 -3.30 10.08
CA ASN A 178 -3.99 -3.30 10.84
C ASN A 178 -4.75 -4.63 10.64
N ASP A 179 -4.96 -5.00 9.38
CA ASP A 179 -5.69 -6.23 9.05
C ASP A 179 -4.79 -7.48 9.01
N LYS A 180 -3.46 -7.29 9.11
CA LYS A 180 -2.42 -8.32 8.92
C LYS A 180 -2.60 -9.05 7.59
N VAL A 181 -2.79 -8.28 6.52
CA VAL A 181 -3.02 -8.79 5.16
C VAL A 181 -1.87 -8.38 4.26
N LEU A 182 -1.33 -9.34 3.51
CA LEU A 182 -0.48 -9.08 2.37
C LEU A 182 -1.33 -8.98 1.11
N TYR A 183 -1.28 -7.83 0.46
CA TYR A 183 -1.83 -7.58 -0.87
C TYR A 183 -0.76 -7.85 -1.92
N VAL A 184 -1.09 -8.69 -2.90
CA VAL A 184 -0.25 -8.95 -4.07
C VAL A 184 -1.01 -8.48 -5.30
N THR A 185 -0.43 -7.53 -6.05
CA THR A 185 -1.10 -6.88 -7.18
C THR A 185 -0.28 -7.02 -8.44
N LEU A 186 -0.95 -7.32 -9.56
CA LEU A 186 -0.32 -7.32 -10.88
C LEU A 186 -0.41 -5.94 -11.53
N ALA A 187 0.71 -5.44 -12.05
CA ALA A 187 0.77 -4.17 -12.77
C ALA A 187 -0.12 -4.16 -14.03
N SER A 188 -0.27 -5.32 -14.68
CA SER A 188 -1.14 -5.50 -15.86
C SER A 188 -2.63 -5.36 -15.53
N ASN A 189 -3.03 -5.59 -14.28
CA ASN A 189 -4.40 -5.41 -13.82
C ASN A 189 -4.45 -4.95 -12.36
N PRO A 190 -4.23 -3.65 -12.09
CA PRO A 190 -4.16 -3.12 -10.72
C PRO A 190 -5.46 -3.29 -9.93
N LYS A 191 -6.58 -3.56 -10.60
CA LYS A 191 -7.88 -3.84 -9.98
C LYS A 191 -8.01 -5.28 -9.47
N GLN A 192 -7.11 -6.18 -9.87
CA GLN A 192 -7.04 -7.55 -9.37
C GLN A 192 -5.86 -7.65 -8.39
N SER A 193 -6.12 -7.27 -7.14
CA SER A 193 -5.26 -7.61 -6.01
C SER A 193 -5.75 -8.88 -5.35
N GLN A 194 -4.83 -9.77 -4.98
CA GLN A 194 -5.12 -10.92 -4.14
C GLN A 194 -4.68 -10.63 -2.72
N HIS A 195 -5.54 -10.99 -1.77
CA HIS A 195 -5.32 -10.75 -0.34
C HIS A 195 -4.92 -12.06 0.32
N PHE A 196 -3.85 -12.00 1.11
CA PHE A 196 -3.27 -13.14 1.81
C PHE A 196 -3.17 -12.82 3.29
N GLN A 197 -3.98 -13.51 4.09
CA GLN A 197 -3.98 -13.40 5.54
C GLN A 197 -2.70 -14.02 6.09
N LEU A 198 -1.92 -13.28 6.89
CA LEU A 198 -0.62 -13.74 7.40
C LEU A 198 -0.73 -15.03 8.22
N GLU A 199 -1.79 -15.18 9.01
CA GLU A 199 -1.95 -16.29 9.95
C GLU A 199 -2.32 -17.63 9.28
N THR A 200 -2.88 -17.59 8.07
CA THR A 200 -3.45 -18.78 7.41
C THR A 200 -2.84 -19.09 6.04
N THR A 201 -2.17 -18.12 5.42
CA THR A 201 -1.57 -18.29 4.09
C THR A 201 -0.20 -18.95 4.19
N LYS A 202 0.11 -19.87 3.26
CA LYS A 202 1.46 -20.38 3.05
C LYS A 202 2.10 -19.67 1.85
N ILE A 203 3.44 -19.56 1.85
CA ILE A 203 4.18 -18.98 0.73
C ILE A 203 3.87 -19.67 -0.61
N ASP A 204 3.62 -20.98 -0.59
CA ASP A 204 3.29 -21.76 -1.79
C ASP A 204 1.96 -21.33 -2.41
N ASP A 205 1.00 -20.83 -1.61
CA ASP A 205 -0.28 -20.29 -2.10
C ASP A 205 -0.05 -18.99 -2.88
N ILE A 206 0.83 -18.13 -2.38
CA ILE A 206 1.24 -16.87 -3.03
C ILE A 206 1.93 -17.19 -4.36
N ILE A 207 2.89 -18.11 -4.34
CA ILE A 207 3.63 -18.56 -5.53
C ILE A 207 2.67 -19.12 -6.58
N GLN A 208 1.73 -19.97 -6.17
CA GLN A 208 0.75 -20.58 -7.07
C GLN A 208 -0.16 -19.53 -7.70
N TRP A 209 -0.64 -18.57 -6.92
CA TRP A 209 -1.44 -17.47 -7.44
C TRP A 209 -0.66 -16.65 -8.47
N ILE A 210 0.56 -16.21 -8.14
CA ILE A 210 1.43 -15.44 -9.04
C ILE A 210 1.73 -16.19 -10.35
N SER A 211 1.89 -17.52 -10.27
CA SER A 211 2.19 -18.35 -11.43
C SER A 211 1.00 -18.48 -12.39
N THR A 212 -0.22 -18.41 -11.86
CA THR A 212 -1.47 -18.56 -12.63
C THR A 212 -2.10 -17.22 -13.01
N SER A 213 -1.69 -16.12 -12.38
CA SER A 213 -2.30 -14.81 -12.53
C SER A 213 -2.01 -14.14 -13.89
N ASN A 214 -0.90 -14.50 -14.54
CA ASN A 214 -0.57 -14.06 -15.91
C ASN A 214 -1.11 -15.00 -17.00
N GLU A 215 -1.70 -16.14 -16.63
CA GLU A 215 -2.32 -17.01 -17.62
C GLU A 215 -3.58 -16.32 -18.16
N THR A 216 -3.79 -16.37 -19.47
CA THR A 216 -5.05 -15.96 -20.08
C THR A 216 -6.17 -16.68 -19.34
N LYS A 217 -7.06 -15.90 -18.71
CA LYS A 217 -8.20 -16.48 -17.98
C LYS A 217 -9.28 -16.87 -18.97
N ALA A 218 -9.64 -18.14 -18.95
CA ALA A 218 -10.91 -18.61 -19.49
C ALA A 218 -12.05 -18.04 -18.67
N LYS A 219 -13.13 -17.65 -19.34
CA LYS A 219 -14.38 -17.29 -18.68
C LYS A 219 -15.50 -18.18 -19.19
N PHE A 220 -16.29 -18.71 -18.28
CA PHE A 220 -17.52 -19.41 -18.59
C PHE A 220 -18.69 -18.71 -17.95
N ILE A 221 -19.84 -18.78 -18.63
CA ILE A 221 -21.12 -18.54 -18.00
C ILE A 221 -21.86 -19.88 -18.01
N VAL A 222 -22.03 -20.46 -16.84
CA VAL A 222 -22.80 -21.69 -16.65
C VAL A 222 -24.21 -21.28 -16.31
N LYS A 223 -25.14 -21.50 -17.25
CA LYS A 223 -26.57 -21.26 -17.03
C LYS A 223 -27.20 -22.55 -16.54
N TYR A 224 -27.98 -22.47 -15.47
CA TYR A 224 -28.69 -23.63 -14.95
C TYR A 224 -30.18 -23.40 -14.88
N ASN A 225 -30.92 -24.44 -15.25
CA ASN A 225 -32.37 -24.52 -15.13
C ASN A 225 -32.74 -25.90 -14.58
N PHE A 226 -33.02 -25.98 -13.29
CA PHE A 226 -33.45 -27.22 -12.62
C PHE A 226 -34.98 -27.26 -12.52
N GLU A 227 -35.58 -28.36 -12.93
CA GLU A 227 -37.03 -28.59 -12.83
C GLU A 227 -37.33 -29.81 -11.93
N GLY A 228 -38.35 -29.71 -11.08
CA GLY A 228 -38.84 -30.78 -10.19
C GLY A 228 -38.86 -30.43 -8.69
N LYS A 229 -39.77 -31.06 -7.94
CA LYS A 229 -39.90 -30.89 -6.47
C LYS A 229 -38.72 -31.49 -5.68
N GLU A 230 -38.14 -32.59 -6.17
CA GLU A 230 -37.04 -33.29 -5.49
C GLU A 230 -35.64 -32.76 -5.85
N THR A 231 -35.51 -32.02 -6.95
CA THR A 231 -34.23 -31.50 -7.46
C THR A 231 -33.83 -30.19 -6.78
N CYS A 232 -34.79 -29.41 -6.28
CA CYS A 232 -34.53 -28.12 -5.64
C CYS A 232 -33.71 -28.22 -4.34
N SER A 233 -33.83 -29.32 -3.59
CA SER A 233 -33.05 -29.59 -2.38
C SER A 233 -31.62 -30.06 -2.66
N LYS A 234 -31.29 -30.39 -3.91
CA LYS A 234 -29.97 -30.83 -4.38
C LYS A 234 -29.23 -29.77 -5.20
N VAL A 235 -29.78 -28.56 -5.31
CA VAL A 235 -29.12 -27.47 -6.05
C VAL A 235 -27.81 -27.10 -5.35
N PRO A 236 -26.68 -27.06 -6.07
CA PRO A 236 -25.40 -26.69 -5.50
C PRO A 236 -25.48 -25.26 -4.99
N ARG A 237 -25.35 -25.08 -3.67
CA ARG A 237 -25.25 -23.77 -3.03
C ARG A 237 -23.86 -23.17 -3.24
N GLY A 238 -23.51 -22.90 -4.50
CA GLY A 238 -22.36 -22.08 -4.86
C GLY A 238 -21.02 -22.80 -5.06
N ILE A 239 -20.97 -24.14 -5.11
CA ILE A 239 -19.71 -24.86 -5.35
C ILE A 239 -19.87 -25.84 -6.51
N ILE A 240 -19.32 -25.50 -7.68
CA ILE A 240 -19.06 -26.47 -8.74
C ILE A 240 -17.90 -27.35 -8.27
N MET A 241 -18.21 -28.57 -7.84
CA MET A 241 -17.19 -29.52 -7.41
C MET A 241 -16.45 -30.14 -8.60
N GLY A 242 -15.19 -30.52 -8.39
CA GLY A 242 -14.39 -31.23 -9.39
C GLY A 242 -13.75 -30.36 -10.46
N LEU A 243 -13.77 -29.03 -10.29
CA LEU A 243 -13.02 -28.12 -11.16
C LEU A 243 -11.49 -28.32 -10.97
N PRO A 244 -10.69 -28.11 -12.01
CA PRO A 244 -9.24 -28.01 -11.87
C PRO A 244 -8.85 -26.91 -10.86
N GLY A 245 -7.71 -27.07 -10.19
CA GLY A 245 -7.19 -26.03 -9.28
C GLY A 245 -7.00 -24.70 -10.00
N GLY A 246 -7.32 -23.59 -9.32
CA GLY A 246 -7.26 -22.24 -9.86
C GLY A 246 -8.54 -21.75 -10.55
N TRP A 247 -9.61 -22.56 -10.56
CA TRP A 247 -10.93 -22.11 -11.01
C TRP A 247 -11.76 -21.57 -9.84
N GLN A 248 -12.37 -20.41 -10.04
CA GLN A 248 -13.30 -19.77 -9.13
C GLN A 248 -14.63 -19.55 -9.85
N CYS A 249 -15.74 -19.86 -9.18
CA CYS A 249 -17.08 -19.63 -9.72
C CYS A 249 -17.88 -18.81 -8.75
N GLU A 250 -18.44 -17.72 -9.24
CA GLU A 250 -19.31 -16.83 -8.48
C GLU A 250 -20.70 -16.85 -9.06
N GLN A 251 -21.69 -16.89 -8.17
CA GLN A 251 -23.07 -16.71 -8.57
C GLN A 251 -23.31 -15.30 -9.06
N GLN A 252 -23.97 -15.18 -10.22
CA GLN A 252 -24.35 -13.91 -10.80
C GLN A 252 -25.87 -13.75 -10.77
N GLY A 253 -26.31 -12.57 -10.36
CA GLY A 253 -27.72 -12.19 -10.33
C GLY A 253 -28.55 -12.88 -9.24
N SER A 254 -29.86 -12.64 -9.28
CA SER A 254 -30.83 -13.22 -8.35
C SER A 254 -31.20 -14.64 -8.79
N MET A 255 -31.17 -15.59 -7.86
CA MET A 255 -31.80 -16.90 -8.09
C MET A 255 -33.31 -16.73 -8.18
N LEU A 256 -33.90 -17.29 -9.23
CA LEU A 256 -35.34 -17.43 -9.32
C LEU A 256 -35.73 -18.76 -8.68
N PHE A 257 -36.46 -18.68 -7.57
CA PHE A 257 -37.06 -19.84 -6.91
C PHE A 257 -38.55 -19.89 -7.25
N GLY A 258 -38.96 -20.88 -8.03
CA GLY A 258 -40.36 -21.29 -8.17
C GLY A 258 -40.61 -22.60 -7.44
N GLU A 259 -41.88 -22.94 -7.18
CA GLU A 259 -42.27 -24.16 -6.44
C GLU A 259 -41.62 -25.44 -6.97
N ASN A 260 -41.30 -25.49 -8.27
CA ASN A 260 -40.69 -26.64 -8.94
C ASN A 260 -39.53 -26.24 -9.87
N LYS A 261 -38.99 -25.01 -9.76
CA LYS A 261 -38.01 -24.51 -10.73
C LYS A 261 -36.95 -23.64 -10.06
N ILE A 262 -35.68 -23.90 -10.35
CA ILE A 262 -34.56 -23.04 -9.93
C ILE A 262 -33.73 -22.66 -11.15
N GLN A 263 -33.56 -21.36 -11.36
CA GLN A 263 -32.76 -20.81 -12.45
C GLN A 263 -31.74 -19.79 -11.94
N GLY A 264 -30.55 -19.81 -12.54
CA GLY A 264 -29.50 -18.84 -12.27
C GLY A 264 -28.28 -19.04 -13.15
N GLU A 265 -27.25 -18.23 -12.87
CA GLU A 265 -26.00 -18.23 -13.63
C GLU A 265 -24.80 -18.27 -12.67
N TRP A 266 -23.77 -19.03 -13.05
CA TRP A 266 -22.44 -18.93 -12.46
C TRP A 266 -21.47 -18.37 -13.48
N LYS A 267 -20.71 -17.35 -13.07
CA LYS A 267 -19.55 -16.90 -13.80
C LYS A 267 -18.34 -17.60 -13.23
N CYS A 268 -17.72 -18.43 -14.04
CA CYS A 268 -16.49 -19.13 -13.67
C CYS A 268 -15.31 -18.52 -14.39
N GLU A 269 -14.22 -18.34 -13.68
CA GLU A 269 -12.93 -17.97 -14.25
C GLU A 269 -11.83 -18.92 -13.78
N GLY A 270 -10.88 -19.17 -14.66
CA GLY A 270 -9.73 -20.04 -14.39
C GLY A 270 -8.79 -20.03 -15.58
N THR A 271 -7.81 -20.93 -15.61
CA THR A 271 -6.78 -20.87 -16.64
C THR A 271 -7.23 -21.40 -18.00
N GLU A 272 -6.86 -20.74 -19.10
CA GLU A 272 -7.23 -21.20 -20.47
C GLU A 272 -6.74 -22.62 -20.75
N LYS A 273 -5.57 -22.99 -20.22
CA LYS A 273 -5.00 -24.34 -20.35
C LYS A 273 -5.90 -25.43 -19.79
N THR A 274 -6.69 -25.12 -18.76
CA THR A 274 -7.57 -26.09 -18.09
C THR A 274 -9.04 -25.91 -18.42
N LYS A 275 -9.38 -24.97 -19.32
CA LYS A 275 -10.72 -24.67 -19.83
C LYS A 275 -11.52 -25.92 -20.19
N GLU A 276 -10.99 -26.72 -21.09
CA GLU A 276 -11.71 -27.90 -21.59
C GLU A 276 -11.94 -28.97 -20.49
N LYS A 277 -11.00 -29.08 -19.55
CA LYS A 277 -11.14 -29.98 -18.39
C LYS A 277 -12.22 -29.49 -17.43
N ALA A 278 -12.26 -28.18 -17.18
CA ALA A 278 -13.30 -27.55 -16.36
C ALA A 278 -14.70 -27.69 -16.99
N ARG A 279 -14.83 -27.45 -18.31
CA ARG A 279 -16.08 -27.67 -19.04
C ARG A 279 -16.61 -29.09 -18.87
N LYS A 280 -15.76 -30.10 -19.13
CA LYS A 280 -16.15 -31.51 -18.95
C LYS A 280 -16.53 -31.86 -17.51
N ALA A 281 -15.88 -31.25 -16.51
CA ALA A 281 -16.22 -31.48 -15.11
C ALA A 281 -17.61 -30.94 -14.76
N ILE A 282 -17.96 -29.75 -15.26
CA ILE A 282 -19.29 -29.12 -15.11
C ILE A 282 -20.35 -29.99 -15.77
N GLU A 283 -20.16 -30.38 -17.03
CA GLU A 283 -21.11 -31.22 -17.78
C GLU A 283 -21.31 -32.60 -17.13
N LYS A 284 -20.25 -33.18 -16.54
CA LYS A 284 -20.34 -34.47 -15.86
C LYS A 284 -21.13 -34.41 -14.56
N HIS A 285 -20.91 -33.38 -13.73
CA HIS A 285 -21.55 -33.27 -12.42
C HIS A 285 -22.99 -32.80 -12.51
N TYR A 286 -23.33 -32.03 -13.54
CA TYR A 286 -24.63 -31.41 -13.68
C TYR A 286 -25.27 -31.77 -15.01
N LYS A 287 -25.93 -32.92 -15.04
CA LYS A 287 -26.71 -33.36 -16.20
C LYS A 287 -27.84 -32.36 -16.45
N GLY A 288 -27.88 -31.79 -17.66
CA GLY A 288 -28.92 -30.84 -18.09
C GLY A 288 -28.57 -29.35 -17.95
N LEU A 289 -27.29 -29.00 -17.74
CA LEU A 289 -26.84 -27.60 -17.84
C LEU A 289 -26.49 -27.22 -19.27
N ASP A 290 -26.91 -26.01 -19.66
CA ASP A 290 -26.41 -25.34 -20.86
C ASP A 290 -25.20 -24.49 -20.48
N VAL A 291 -24.01 -24.93 -20.91
CA VAL A 291 -22.76 -24.21 -20.68
C VAL A 291 -22.47 -23.30 -21.86
N GLU A 292 -22.53 -21.98 -21.64
CA GLU A 292 -22.17 -20.98 -22.65
C GLU A 292 -20.71 -20.55 -22.44
N ILE A 293 -19.86 -20.82 -23.42
CA ILE A 293 -18.44 -20.44 -23.39
C ILE A 293 -18.30 -19.10 -24.11
N LYS A 294 -17.73 -18.11 -23.42
CA LYS A 294 -17.37 -16.81 -23.99
C LYS A 294 -15.88 -16.68 -24.17
#